data_AF-G3ATV5-F1
#
_entry.id   AF-G3ATV5-F1
#
_cell.length_a   1.000
_cell.length_b   1.000
_cell.length_c   1.000
_cell.angle_alpha   90.00
_cell.angle_beta   90.00
_cell.angle_gamma   90.00
#
_symmetry.space_group_name_H-M   'P 1'
#
loop_
_entity.id
_entity.type
_entity.pdbx_description
1 polymer ?
#
loop_
_entity_poly.entity_id
_entity_poly.type
_entity_poly.pdbx_seq_one_letter_code
_entity_poly.pdbx_strand_id
1 'polypeptide(L)'
;NSNVHFSLNVDVNQYPDITSMVNSNVNVPIPLVETHFVDHRTCTVCGKRITRDMSRHMRTHQSESRFKCKFPRSQCIHKSGKFNRPYDYKKHLLNRHFKFDDESVKRLHNLNEKLDHWGVCPCGLRFVAKDWLDLHILTEEVSKMCPFIEQR
;
A
#
# COMPACT_ATOMS: atom_id res chain seq x y z
N ASN A 1 -34.34 -65.93 8.44
CA ASN A 1 -32.93 -65.56 8.66
C ASN A 1 -32.51 -64.61 7.56
N SER A 2 -32.58 -63.30 7.82
CA SER A 2 -31.41 -62.43 8.12
C SER A 2 -30.59 -62.17 6.85
N ASN A 3 -30.23 -60.95 6.44
CA ASN A 3 -29.87 -59.80 7.23
C ASN A 3 -29.86 -58.52 6.36
N VAL A 4 -29.99 -57.39 7.03
CA VAL A 4 -30.02 -55.99 6.57
C VAL A 4 -28.65 -55.47 6.08
N HIS A 5 -28.67 -54.44 5.22
CA HIS A 5 -27.67 -53.38 5.25
C HIS A 5 -28.34 -52.00 5.12
N PHE A 6 -28.00 -51.11 6.03
CA PHE A 6 -28.55 -49.77 6.23
C PHE A 6 -28.11 -48.76 5.15
N SER A 7 -28.96 -47.77 4.87
CA SER A 7 -28.56 -46.47 4.30
C SER A 7 -29.38 -45.37 4.98
N LEU A 8 -28.71 -44.42 5.62
CA LEU A 8 -29.32 -43.28 6.31
C LEU A 8 -29.44 -42.08 5.37
N ASN A 9 -30.60 -41.44 5.48
CA ASN A 9 -31.14 -40.29 4.76
C ASN A 9 -30.32 -39.00 4.92
N VAL A 10 -30.42 -38.10 3.93
CA VAL A 10 -30.73 -36.67 4.19
C VAL A 10 -31.62 -36.13 3.06
N ASP A 11 -32.72 -35.52 3.48
CA ASP A 11 -33.85 -34.99 2.72
C ASP A 11 -33.51 -33.64 2.04
N VAL A 12 -33.89 -33.49 0.76
CA VAL A 12 -33.61 -32.31 -0.08
C VAL A 12 -34.91 -31.53 -0.24
N ASN A 13 -35.32 -30.75 0.76
CA ASN A 13 -36.38 -29.74 0.62
C ASN A 13 -36.44 -28.78 1.81
N GLN A 14 -35.55 -27.77 1.86
CA GLN A 14 -35.82 -26.63 2.74
C GLN A 14 -35.19 -25.30 2.27
N TYR A 15 -35.51 -24.88 1.04
CA TYR A 15 -35.49 -23.46 0.68
C TYR A 15 -36.68 -23.18 -0.25
N PRO A 16 -37.69 -22.39 0.17
CA PRO A 16 -38.77 -22.01 -0.73
C PRO A 16 -38.25 -21.03 -1.78
N ASP A 17 -38.47 -21.40 -3.05
CA ASP A 17 -38.19 -20.62 -4.25
C ASP A 17 -39.01 -19.32 -4.25
N ILE A 18 -38.35 -18.19 -3.96
CA ILE A 18 -38.96 -16.86 -3.97
C ILE A 18 -38.94 -16.25 -5.38
N THR A 19 -39.48 -16.96 -6.36
CA THR A 19 -39.65 -16.43 -7.72
C THR A 19 -41.11 -16.43 -8.14
N SER A 20 -41.93 -15.56 -7.53
CA SER A 20 -43.32 -15.34 -8.00
C SER A 20 -43.87 -13.92 -7.77
N MET A 21 -43.02 -12.88 -7.82
CA MET A 21 -43.50 -11.49 -7.96
C MET A 21 -43.07 -10.90 -9.31
N VAL A 22 -43.70 -11.37 -10.40
CA VAL A 22 -43.56 -10.76 -11.73
C VAL A 22 -44.53 -9.60 -11.88
N ASN A 23 -44.01 -8.39 -12.01
CA ASN A 23 -44.79 -7.20 -12.37
C ASN A 23 -45.14 -7.30 -13.87
N SER A 24 -46.42 -7.42 -14.19
CA SER A 24 -46.96 -7.71 -15.54
C SER A 24 -47.05 -6.49 -16.48
N ASN A 25 -46.39 -5.37 -16.17
CA ASN A 25 -46.36 -4.20 -17.04
C ASN A 25 -45.31 -4.35 -18.17
N VAL A 26 -45.75 -4.87 -19.31
CA VAL A 26 -44.99 -5.09 -20.58
C VAL A 26 -44.42 -3.78 -21.20
N ASN A 27 -44.77 -2.62 -20.67
CA ASN A 27 -44.49 -1.32 -21.29
C ASN A 27 -43.34 -0.52 -20.65
N VAL A 28 -42.53 -1.14 -19.79
CA VAL A 28 -41.32 -0.49 -19.24
C VAL A 28 -40.11 -0.97 -20.06
N PRO A 29 -39.38 -0.06 -20.74
CA PRO A 29 -38.12 -0.42 -21.38
C PRO A 29 -37.16 -0.96 -20.32
N ILE A 30 -36.80 -2.23 -20.41
CA ILE A 30 -35.79 -2.84 -19.55
C ILE A 30 -34.47 -2.14 -19.86
N PRO A 31 -33.83 -1.45 -18.89
CA PRO A 31 -32.52 -0.86 -19.14
C PRO A 31 -31.54 -1.98 -19.50
N LEU A 32 -30.90 -1.89 -20.67
CA LEU A 32 -29.75 -2.73 -21.02
C LEU A 32 -28.60 -2.39 -20.07
N VAL A 33 -28.60 -3.02 -18.90
CA VAL A 33 -27.43 -3.05 -18.03
C VAL A 33 -26.50 -4.09 -18.63
N GLU A 34 -25.53 -3.63 -19.43
CA GLU A 34 -24.37 -4.45 -19.73
C GLU A 34 -23.70 -4.78 -18.39
N THR A 35 -23.83 -6.04 -17.98
CA THR A 35 -23.14 -6.55 -16.79
C THR A 35 -21.66 -6.73 -17.15
N HIS A 36 -20.92 -5.63 -17.14
CA HIS A 36 -19.46 -5.69 -17.18
C HIS A 36 -19.00 -6.42 -15.91
N PHE A 37 -18.60 -7.68 -16.05
CA PHE A 37 -17.91 -8.42 -15.00
C PHE A 37 -16.59 -7.71 -14.71
N VAL A 38 -16.59 -6.79 -13.76
CA VAL A 38 -15.38 -6.12 -13.30
C VAL A 38 -14.56 -7.17 -12.56
N ASP A 39 -13.60 -7.80 -13.25
CA ASP A 39 -12.59 -8.60 -12.58
C ASP A 39 -11.73 -7.67 -11.74
N HIS A 40 -11.98 -7.67 -10.42
CA HIS A 40 -11.27 -6.83 -9.45
C HIS A 40 -9.79 -7.17 -9.34
N ARG A 41 -9.35 -8.28 -9.95
CA ARG A 41 -7.94 -8.66 -10.06
C ARG A 41 -7.29 -8.11 -11.31
N THR A 42 -8.02 -7.55 -12.28
CA THR A 42 -7.40 -7.01 -13.51
C THR A 42 -7.43 -5.50 -13.49
N CYS A 43 -6.26 -4.87 -13.67
CA CYS A 43 -6.14 -3.42 -13.67
C CYS A 43 -6.76 -2.85 -14.95
N THR A 44 -7.71 -1.93 -14.81
CA THR A 44 -8.39 -1.27 -15.93
C THR A 44 -7.49 -0.32 -16.73
N VAL A 45 -6.37 0.15 -16.16
CA VAL A 45 -5.46 1.08 -16.82
C VAL A 45 -4.40 0.36 -17.65
N CYS A 46 -3.90 -0.78 -17.19
CA CYS A 46 -2.80 -1.48 -17.87
C CYS A 46 -3.08 -2.95 -18.22
N GLY A 47 -4.29 -3.44 -17.95
CA GLY A 47 -4.72 -4.82 -18.22
C GLY A 47 -4.01 -5.89 -17.39
N LYS A 48 -3.13 -5.51 -16.44
CA LYS A 48 -2.35 -6.47 -15.66
C LYS A 48 -3.20 -7.12 -14.58
N ARG A 49 -3.06 -8.43 -14.42
CA ARG A 49 -3.68 -9.18 -13.33
C ARG A 49 -2.87 -9.01 -12.04
N ILE A 50 -3.46 -8.35 -11.04
CA ILE A 50 -2.93 -8.06 -9.72
C ILE A 50 -3.58 -8.99 -8.71
N THR A 51 -2.79 -9.89 -8.15
CA THR A 51 -3.27 -10.92 -7.21
C THR A 51 -3.25 -10.47 -5.75
N ARG A 52 -2.46 -9.45 -5.41
CA ARG A 52 -2.23 -9.03 -4.02
C ARG A 52 -3.14 -7.86 -3.60
N ASP A 53 -2.84 -6.66 -4.08
CA ASP A 53 -3.44 -5.42 -3.58
C ASP A 53 -3.61 -4.44 -4.76
N MET A 54 -4.83 -4.44 -5.32
CA MET A 54 -5.18 -3.60 -6.46
C MET A 54 -5.09 -2.12 -6.10
N SER A 55 -5.59 -1.70 -4.93
CA SER A 55 -5.52 -0.32 -4.46
C SER A 55 -4.07 0.20 -4.40
N ARG A 56 -3.15 -0.64 -3.93
CA ARG A 56 -1.72 -0.34 -3.94
C ARG A 56 -1.12 -0.31 -5.35
N HIS A 57 -1.59 -1.17 -6.25
CA HIS A 57 -1.18 -1.15 -7.66
C HIS A 57 -1.63 0.15 -8.33
N MET A 58 -2.86 0.62 -8.11
CA MET A 58 -3.38 1.83 -8.74
C MET A 58 -2.55 3.09 -8.42
N ARG A 59 -1.82 3.10 -7.30
CA ARG A 59 -0.84 4.16 -7.00
C ARG A 59 0.31 4.27 -8.00
N THR A 60 0.61 3.26 -8.83
CA THR A 60 1.62 3.38 -9.89
C THR A 60 1.12 4.14 -11.11
N HIS A 61 -0.20 4.23 -11.29
CA HIS A 61 -0.83 5.01 -12.36
C HIS A 61 -1.09 6.46 -11.96
N GLN A 62 -0.95 6.78 -10.68
CA GLN A 62 -0.99 8.16 -10.20
C GLN A 62 0.26 8.89 -10.71
N SER A 63 0.04 9.86 -11.60
CA SER A 63 1.08 10.71 -12.18
C SER A 63 1.69 11.68 -11.17
N GLU A 64 0.94 12.03 -10.11
CA GLU A 64 1.43 12.85 -9.01
C GLU A 64 1.96 11.99 -7.86
N SER A 65 3.21 12.25 -7.48
CA SER A 65 3.84 11.62 -6.33
C SER A 65 3.44 12.29 -5.03
N ARG A 66 2.96 11.49 -4.07
CA ARG A 66 2.52 11.97 -2.74
C ARG A 66 3.67 12.41 -1.84
N PHE A 67 4.85 11.82 -2.02
CA PHE A 67 6.02 12.10 -1.19
C PHE A 67 7.18 12.55 -2.06
N LYS A 68 7.86 13.61 -1.64
CA LYS A 68 9.04 14.15 -2.30
C LYS A 68 10.15 14.22 -1.25
N CYS A 69 11.36 13.83 -1.66
CA CYS A 69 12.54 14.00 -0.81
C CYS A 69 12.70 15.48 -0.46
N LYS A 70 12.78 15.79 0.84
CA LYS A 70 12.97 17.16 1.33
C LYS A 70 14.41 17.64 1.23
N PHE A 71 15.37 16.75 0.96
CA PHE A 71 16.76 17.13 0.77
C PHE A 71 16.99 17.69 -0.64
N PRO A 72 17.87 18.70 -0.79
CA PRO A 72 18.17 19.30 -2.08
C PRO A 72 18.79 18.27 -3.03
N ARG A 73 18.70 18.55 -4.34
CA ARG A 73 19.26 17.69 -5.41
C ARG A 73 20.76 17.43 -5.26
N SER A 74 21.49 18.34 -4.62
CA SER A 74 22.92 18.16 -4.32
C SER A 74 23.19 17.02 -3.33
N GLN A 75 22.28 16.79 -2.38
CA GLN A 75 22.40 15.73 -1.37
C GLN A 75 21.63 14.46 -1.80
N CYS A 76 20.59 14.61 -2.61
CA CYS A 76 19.76 13.51 -3.11
C CYS A 76 20.09 13.11 -4.56
N ILE A 77 20.76 11.97 -4.73
CA ILE A 77 21.07 11.41 -6.06
C ILE A 77 19.91 10.59 -6.66
N HIS A 78 18.77 10.49 -5.98
CA HIS A 78 17.64 9.72 -6.51
C HIS A 78 17.04 10.46 -7.71
N LYS A 79 17.02 9.81 -8.88
CA LYS A 79 16.66 10.40 -10.18
C LYS A 79 15.41 11.28 -10.14
N SER A 80 14.35 10.82 -9.47
CA SER A 80 13.10 11.58 -9.36
C SER A 80 12.95 12.32 -8.04
N GLY A 81 13.57 11.84 -6.95
CA GLY A 81 13.25 12.22 -5.57
C GLY A 81 11.77 12.06 -5.19
N LYS A 82 10.97 11.33 -5.97
CA LYS A 82 9.51 11.21 -5.86
C LYS A 82 9.11 9.79 -5.49
N PHE A 83 8.15 9.65 -4.58
CA PHE A 83 7.67 8.37 -4.08
C PHE A 83 6.14 8.38 -3.91
N ASN A 84 5.51 7.24 -4.19
CA ASN A 84 4.05 7.08 -4.05
C ASN A 84 3.66 6.28 -2.79
N ARG A 85 4.66 5.69 -2.09
CA ARG A 85 4.44 4.90 -0.87
C ARG A 85 5.23 5.48 0.30
N PRO A 86 4.62 5.60 1.50
CA PRO A 86 5.32 6.06 2.70
C PRO A 86 6.52 5.19 3.06
N TYR A 87 6.39 3.87 2.90
CA TYR A 87 7.46 2.90 3.17
C TYR A 87 8.71 3.15 2.31
N ASP A 88 8.53 3.26 0.99
CA ASP A 88 9.63 3.48 0.06
C ASP A 88 10.30 4.84 0.31
N TYR A 89 9.50 5.85 0.67
CA TYR A 89 9.97 7.17 1.05
C TYR A 89 10.84 7.14 2.32
N LYS A 90 10.34 6.58 3.44
CA LYS A 90 11.11 6.46 4.70
C LYS A 90 12.38 5.64 4.51
N LYS A 91 12.31 4.54 3.76
CA LYS A 91 13.48 3.70 3.42
C LYS A 91 14.52 4.47 2.61
N HIS A 92 14.09 5.27 1.63
CA HIS A 92 14.99 6.14 0.88
C HIS A 92 15.71 7.14 1.80
N LEU A 93 14.98 7.79 2.71
CA LEU A 93 15.56 8.76 3.64
C LEU A 93 16.66 8.13 4.49
N LEU A 94 16.41 6.98 5.11
CA LEU A 94 17.42 6.30 5.92
C LEU A 94 18.62 5.80 5.11
N ASN A 95 18.39 5.19 3.95
CA ASN A 95 19.49 4.64 3.17
C ASN A 95 20.38 5.71 2.55
N ARG A 96 19.82 6.89 2.23
CA ARG A 96 20.54 7.91 1.49
C ARG A 96 20.99 9.10 2.33
N HIS A 97 20.19 9.51 3.30
CA HIS A 97 20.36 10.76 4.05
C HIS A 97 20.66 10.53 5.52
N PHE A 98 20.72 9.29 5.99
CA PHE A 98 21.11 8.96 7.36
C PHE A 98 22.39 8.13 7.37
N LYS A 99 23.39 8.59 8.12
CA LYS A 99 24.66 7.88 8.27
C LYS A 99 24.57 7.00 9.51
N PHE A 100 24.19 5.74 9.33
CA PHE A 100 24.28 4.73 10.38
C PHE A 100 25.72 4.60 10.90
N ASP A 101 25.85 4.35 12.20
CA ASP A 101 27.16 4.09 12.82
C ASP A 101 27.73 2.75 12.34
N ASP A 102 26.88 1.73 12.21
CA ASP A 102 27.23 0.44 11.65
C ASP A 102 26.85 0.37 10.16
N GLU A 103 27.83 0.06 9.31
CA GLU A 103 27.64 -0.11 7.87
C GLU A 103 26.82 -1.36 7.51
N SER A 104 26.75 -2.35 8.40
CA SER A 104 25.96 -3.57 8.19
C SER A 104 24.47 -3.25 8.00
N VAL A 105 23.97 -2.24 8.72
CA VAL A 105 22.57 -1.76 8.72
C VAL A 105 22.17 -1.24 7.34
N LYS A 106 23.11 -0.70 6.57
CA LYS A 106 22.84 -0.24 5.20
C LYS A 106 22.46 -1.41 4.29
N ARG A 107 23.00 -2.60 4.52
CA ARG A 107 22.74 -3.81 3.71
C ARG A 107 21.37 -4.43 4.01
N LEU A 108 20.79 -4.16 5.18
CA LEU A 108 19.47 -4.67 5.56
C LEU A 108 18.40 -4.26 4.54
N HIS A 109 17.53 -5.19 4.18
CA HIS A 109 16.52 -4.96 3.15
C HIS A 109 15.22 -4.38 3.69
N ASN A 110 14.89 -4.69 4.95
CA ASN A 110 13.65 -4.22 5.57
C ASN A 110 13.86 -2.87 6.23
N LEU A 111 12.86 -1.99 6.12
CA LEU A 111 12.87 -0.69 6.78
C LEU A 111 12.85 -0.86 8.31
N ASN A 112 12.00 -1.75 8.81
CA ASN A 112 11.76 -1.93 10.24
C ASN A 112 13.03 -2.32 11.00
N GLU A 113 13.84 -3.21 10.43
CA GLU A 113 15.11 -3.65 11.02
C GLU A 113 16.10 -2.49 11.20
N LYS A 114 15.99 -1.42 10.40
CA LYS A 114 16.88 -0.26 10.49
C LYS A 114 16.45 0.77 11.54
N LEU A 115 15.20 0.74 11.98
CA LEU A 115 14.61 1.81 12.80
C LEU A 115 15.23 1.91 14.19
N ASP A 116 15.73 0.82 14.74
CA ASP A 116 16.31 0.77 16.09
C ASP A 116 17.82 1.08 16.12
N HIS A 117 18.41 1.35 14.95
CA HIS A 117 19.84 1.60 14.84
C HIS A 117 20.16 3.09 14.94
N TRP A 118 21.30 3.38 15.56
CA TRP A 118 21.82 4.73 15.74
C TRP A 118 22.59 5.23 14.53
N GLY A 119 22.63 6.55 14.39
CA GLY A 119 23.40 7.21 13.37
C GLY A 119 23.39 8.73 13.48
N VAL A 120 23.96 9.35 12.46
CA VAL A 120 24.22 10.78 12.38
C VAL A 120 23.48 11.38 11.18
N CYS A 121 22.77 12.46 11.44
CA CYS A 121 22.18 13.31 10.40
C CYS A 121 23.28 14.13 9.71
N PRO A 122 23.13 14.51 8.43
CA PRO A 122 24.03 15.44 7.75
C PRO A 122 24.23 16.79 8.48
N CYS A 123 23.29 17.18 9.35
CA CYS A 123 23.44 18.37 10.19
C CYS A 123 24.39 18.19 11.39
N GLY A 124 24.89 16.98 11.64
CA GLY A 124 25.78 16.64 12.75
C GLY A 124 25.08 16.08 13.99
N LEU A 125 23.75 16.18 14.08
CA LEU A 125 22.99 15.63 15.21
C LEU A 125 22.88 14.11 15.16
N ARG A 126 22.92 13.48 16.33
CA ARG A 126 22.80 12.03 16.52
C ARG A 126 21.39 11.65 16.95
N PHE A 127 20.86 10.57 16.37
CA PHE A 127 19.52 10.09 16.62
C PHE A 127 19.45 8.57 16.47
N VAL A 128 18.40 7.98 17.03
CA VAL A 128 17.89 6.66 16.59
C VAL A 128 17.16 6.86 15.26
N ALA A 129 17.30 5.93 14.32
CA ALA A 129 16.73 6.05 12.98
C ALA A 129 15.22 6.33 12.96
N LYS A 130 14.44 5.73 13.87
CA LYS A 130 13.01 6.03 14.04
C LYS A 130 12.77 7.50 14.42
N ASP A 131 13.45 7.97 15.45
CA ASP A 131 13.29 9.33 15.98
C ASP A 131 13.79 10.38 14.98
N TRP A 132 14.86 10.06 14.24
CA TRP A 132 15.35 10.92 13.17
C TRP A 132 14.28 11.15 12.09
N LEU A 133 13.55 10.11 11.70
CA LEU A 133 12.47 10.25 10.72
C LEU A 133 11.35 11.12 11.27
N ASP A 134 10.81 10.76 12.43
CA ASP A 134 9.55 11.34 12.90
C ASP A 134 9.74 12.70 13.59
N LEU A 135 10.85 12.91 14.33
CA LEU A 135 11.09 14.15 15.10
C LEU A 135 11.99 15.16 14.40
N HIS A 136 12.80 14.76 13.41
CA HIS A 136 13.79 15.65 12.79
C HIS A 136 13.53 15.96 11.30
N ILE A 137 13.07 14.98 10.51
CA ILE A 137 12.83 15.17 9.06
C ILE A 137 11.35 15.35 8.71
N LEU A 138 10.47 14.58 9.35
CA LEU A 138 9.02 14.59 9.09
C LEU A 138 8.22 15.37 10.14
N THR A 139 8.90 16.02 11.07
CA THR A 139 8.27 16.89 12.07
C THR A 139 7.58 18.10 11.43
N GLU A 140 6.52 18.58 12.08
CA GLU A 140 5.84 19.84 11.76
C GLU A 140 6.51 21.03 12.45
N GLU A 141 7.33 20.78 13.48
CA GLU A 141 8.02 21.81 14.23
C GLU A 141 9.28 22.30 13.51
N VAL A 142 9.26 23.55 13.06
CA VAL A 142 10.37 24.19 12.34
C VAL A 142 11.67 24.20 13.16
N SER A 143 11.58 24.37 14.49
CA SER A 143 12.75 24.45 15.37
C SER A 143 13.52 23.13 15.52
N LYS A 144 12.83 21.99 15.37
CA LYS A 144 13.45 20.65 15.46
C LYS A 144 13.83 20.10 14.09
N MET A 145 13.43 20.79 13.02
CA MET A 145 13.65 20.38 11.65
C MET A 145 15.14 20.45 11.27
N CYS A 146 15.59 19.54 10.41
CA CYS A 146 16.95 19.61 9.88
C CYS A 146 17.18 20.92 9.09
N PRO A 147 18.25 21.69 9.36
CA PRO A 147 18.56 22.91 8.59
C PRO A 147 18.88 22.67 7.12
N PHE A 148 19.23 21.44 6.74
CA PHE A 148 19.63 21.06 5.38
C PHE A 148 18.48 20.57 4.50
N ILE A 149 17.24 20.53 5.02
CA ILE A 149 16.07 20.19 4.21
C ILE A 149 15.35 21.47 3.77
N GLU A 150 14.83 21.44 2.54
CA GLU A 150 14.04 22.53 1.99
C GLU A 150 12.69 22.58 2.73
N GLN A 151 12.44 23.69 3.45
CA GLN A 151 11.12 23.98 4.00
C GLN A 151 10.21 24.35 2.82
N ARG A 152 9.12 23.61 2.66
CA ARG A 152 8.13 23.85 1.61
C ARG A 152 6.74 23.90 2.21
#